data_AF-A0A653DM73-F1
#
_entry.id   AF-A0A653DM73-F1
#
_cell.length_a   1.000
_cell.length_b   1.000
_cell.length_c   1.000
_cell.angle_alpha   90.00
_cell.angle_beta   90.00
_cell.angle_gamma   90.00
#
_symmetry.space_group_name_H-M   'P 1'
#
loop_
_entity.id
_entity.type
_entity.pdbx_description
1 polymer ?
#
loop_
_entity_poly.entity_id
_entity_poly.type
_entity_poly.pdbx_seq_one_letter_code
_entity_poly.pdbx_strand_id
1 'polypeptide(L)'
;MSRRGLVAQTLQMNSWIVATSQDLRPPRKMSKKSHFDMRLKEVILNVYKYETQKKSLTTAADDIVEEVALKIGICKRSVYKVVREYRARHSFAALLTNQNRKRCIHLVNHGNTSTIRRKVHQFFFRNELPTIDNVLKEVND
;
A
#
# COMPACT_ATOMS: atom_id res chain seq x y z
N MET A 1 -49.39 -35.68 -43.81
CA MET A 1 -48.69 -36.57 -42.86
C MET A 1 -47.23 -36.67 -43.28
N SER A 2 -46.30 -36.75 -42.31
CA SER A 2 -44.83 -36.89 -42.48
C SER A 2 -44.08 -35.56 -42.67
N ARG A 3 -42.98 -35.22 -41.99
CA ARG A 3 -42.25 -35.78 -40.83
C ARG A 3 -41.14 -34.75 -40.48
N ARG A 4 -40.77 -34.68 -39.19
CA ARG A 4 -39.45 -34.29 -38.64
C ARG A 4 -39.05 -32.80 -38.66
N GLY A 5 -38.57 -32.33 -37.51
CA GLY A 5 -37.71 -31.15 -37.46
C GLY A 5 -37.62 -30.44 -36.11
N LEU A 6 -37.53 -31.14 -34.98
CA LEU A 6 -37.13 -30.53 -33.71
C LEU A 6 -35.80 -31.16 -33.29
N VAL A 7 -34.73 -30.56 -33.77
CA VAL A 7 -33.37 -30.75 -33.25
C VAL A 7 -32.90 -29.37 -32.81
N ALA A 8 -33.13 -29.04 -31.55
CA ALA A 8 -32.56 -27.85 -30.94
C ALA A 8 -31.06 -28.11 -30.73
N GLN A 9 -30.23 -27.62 -31.66
CA GLN A 9 -28.78 -27.56 -31.49
C GLN A 9 -28.39 -26.30 -30.71
N THR A 10 -27.63 -26.54 -29.63
CA THR A 10 -26.50 -25.74 -29.12
C THR A 10 -26.69 -24.25 -28.84
N LEU A 11 -26.57 -23.86 -27.56
CA LEU A 11 -25.69 -22.76 -27.19
C LEU A 11 -24.91 -23.14 -25.92
N GLN A 12 -23.65 -23.50 -26.17
CA GLN A 12 -22.61 -23.79 -25.21
C GLN A 12 -22.24 -22.49 -24.47
N MET A 13 -22.44 -22.45 -23.15
CA MET A 13 -21.95 -21.37 -22.29
C MET A 13 -20.42 -21.42 -22.23
N ASN A 14 -19.75 -20.71 -23.15
CA ASN A 14 -18.34 -20.42 -23.03
C ASN A 14 -18.20 -18.98 -22.49
N SER A 15 -18.31 -18.85 -21.17
CA SER A 15 -17.87 -17.66 -20.44
C SER A 15 -16.35 -17.63 -20.44
N TRP A 16 -15.77 -17.03 -21.48
CA TRP A 16 -14.36 -16.66 -21.47
C TRP A 16 -14.21 -15.45 -20.56
N ILE A 17 -13.62 -15.67 -19.39
CA ILE A 17 -13.13 -14.61 -18.52
C ILE A 17 -12.09 -13.84 -19.34
N VAL A 18 -12.49 -12.69 -19.88
CA VAL A 18 -11.56 -11.73 -20.47
C VAL A 18 -10.76 -11.14 -19.32
N ALA A 19 -9.62 -11.76 -19.03
CA ALA A 19 -8.61 -11.18 -18.15
C ALA A 19 -8.20 -9.83 -18.75
N THR A 20 -8.63 -8.75 -18.12
CA THR A 20 -8.24 -7.40 -18.53
C THR A 20 -6.74 -7.25 -18.32
N SER A 21 -6.04 -6.50 -19.18
CA SER A 21 -4.58 -6.34 -19.16
C SER A 21 -3.98 -5.79 -17.85
N GLN A 22 -4.79 -5.56 -16.81
CA GLN A 22 -4.36 -5.26 -15.45
C GLN A 22 -3.88 -6.51 -14.69
N ASP A 23 -4.34 -7.72 -15.06
CA ASP A 23 -4.04 -8.97 -14.33
C ASP A 23 -2.68 -9.59 -14.68
N LEU A 24 -2.00 -9.12 -15.73
CA LEU A 24 -0.70 -9.63 -16.17
C LEU A 24 0.50 -8.79 -15.68
N ARG A 25 0.28 -7.83 -14.76
CA ARG A 25 1.38 -7.00 -14.27
C ARG A 25 2.20 -7.77 -13.23
N PRO A 26 3.52 -7.89 -13.40
CA PRO A 26 4.37 -8.52 -12.39
C PRO A 26 4.22 -7.80 -11.05
N PRO A 27 4.33 -8.52 -9.91
CA PRO A 27 4.17 -7.95 -8.59
C PRO A 27 5.03 -6.69 -8.44
N ARG A 28 4.39 -5.56 -8.17
CA ARG A 28 5.09 -4.29 -7.97
C ARG A 28 6.07 -4.44 -6.81
N LYS A 29 7.34 -4.08 -7.03
CA LYS A 29 8.39 -4.05 -5.99
C LYS A 29 7.88 -3.30 -4.76
N MET A 30 7.66 -4.02 -3.67
CA MET A 30 7.13 -3.47 -2.43
C MET A 30 8.10 -2.41 -1.89
N SER A 31 7.57 -1.28 -1.41
CA SER A 31 8.36 -0.28 -0.69
C SER A 31 9.04 -0.96 0.49
N LYS A 32 10.35 -0.74 0.69
CA LYS A 32 11.13 -1.33 1.78
C LYS A 32 10.53 -0.93 3.14
N LYS A 33 9.63 -1.75 3.69
CA LYS A 33 9.11 -1.57 5.05
C LYS A 33 10.19 -1.99 6.05
N SER A 34 10.14 -1.43 7.26
CA SER A 34 10.93 -1.95 8.40
C SER A 34 10.66 -3.45 8.53
N HIS A 35 11.73 -4.25 8.70
CA HIS A 35 11.63 -5.71 8.79
C HIS A 35 10.90 -6.17 10.07
N PHE A 36 10.86 -5.32 11.10
CA PHE A 36 10.16 -5.59 12.34
C PHE A 36 8.85 -4.81 12.39
N ASP A 37 7.77 -5.56 12.63
CA ASP A 37 6.48 -5.01 13.02
C ASP A 37 6.56 -4.35 14.40
N MET A 38 5.71 -3.36 14.65
CA MET A 38 5.68 -2.59 15.89
C MET A 38 5.42 -3.48 17.11
N ARG A 39 4.47 -4.41 17.00
CA ARG A 39 4.11 -5.36 18.06
C ARG A 39 5.30 -6.22 18.48
N LEU A 40 6.07 -6.71 17.49
CA LEU A 40 7.26 -7.51 17.77
C LEU A 40 8.34 -6.69 18.50
N LYS A 41 8.51 -5.41 18.15
CA LYS A 41 9.44 -4.52 18.87
C LYS A 41 9.02 -4.30 20.33
N GLU A 42 7.72 -4.18 20.60
CA GLU A 42 7.19 -4.04 21.95
C GLU A 42 7.42 -5.30 22.80
N VAL A 43 7.17 -6.49 22.23
CA VAL A 43 7.46 -7.76 22.92
C VAL A 43 8.95 -7.86 23.26
N ILE A 44 9.84 -7.55 22.30
CA ILE A 44 11.29 -7.55 22.52
C ILE A 44 11.67 -6.61 23.65
N LEU A 45 11.11 -5.39 23.66
CA LEU A 45 11.39 -4.40 24.69
C LEU A 45 10.90 -4.85 26.07
N ASN A 46 9.71 -5.46 26.15
CA ASN A 46 9.13 -5.91 27.41
C ASN A 46 9.97 -7.04 28.02
N VAL A 47 10.35 -8.04 27.22
CA VAL A 47 11.22 -9.13 27.68
C VAL A 47 12.59 -8.58 28.09
N TYR A 48 13.17 -7.64 27.32
CA TYR A 48 14.43 -7.00 27.68
C TYR A 48 14.35 -6.26 29.02
N LYS A 49 13.27 -5.50 29.27
CA LYS A 49 13.05 -4.80 30.55
C LYS A 49 12.93 -5.81 31.70
N TYR A 50 12.20 -6.90 31.50
CA TYR A 50 12.04 -7.96 32.48
C TYR A 50 13.38 -8.63 32.83
N GLU A 51 14.18 -9.03 31.83
CA GLU A 51 15.49 -9.63 32.07
C GLU A 51 16.48 -8.66 32.73
N THR A 52 16.40 -7.37 32.39
CA THR A 52 17.23 -6.33 33.01
C THR A 52 16.90 -6.15 34.48
N GLN A 53 15.62 -6.19 34.86
CA GLN A 53 15.18 -6.11 36.26
C GLN A 53 15.57 -7.38 37.03
N LYS A 54 15.45 -8.55 36.39
CA LYS A 54 15.76 -9.84 37.00
C LYS A 54 17.25 -10.02 37.33
N LYS A 55 18.14 -9.54 36.47
CA LYS A 55 19.59 -9.82 36.54
C LYS A 55 20.45 -8.70 37.18
N SER A 56 19.85 -7.86 38.02
CA SER A 56 20.42 -6.68 38.69
C SER A 56 21.96 -6.50 38.61
N LEU A 57 22.36 -5.46 37.87
CA LEU A 57 23.64 -4.70 37.86
C LEU A 57 24.99 -5.39 37.60
N THR A 58 25.15 -6.68 37.85
CA THR A 58 26.46 -7.38 37.71
C THR A 58 26.63 -8.14 36.39
N THR A 59 25.55 -8.34 35.65
CA THR A 59 25.59 -9.08 34.37
C THR A 59 25.90 -8.16 33.19
N ALA A 60 26.71 -8.67 32.25
CA ALA A 60 27.05 -7.91 31.06
C ALA A 60 25.79 -7.69 30.20
N ALA A 61 25.68 -6.51 29.58
CA ALA A 61 24.54 -6.20 28.72
C ALA A 61 24.39 -7.18 27.55
N ASP A 62 25.50 -7.76 27.07
CA ASP A 62 25.51 -8.79 26.04
C ASP A 62 24.81 -10.08 26.48
N ASP A 63 24.99 -10.51 27.73
CA ASP A 63 24.36 -11.73 28.26
C ASP A 63 22.83 -11.58 28.35
N ILE A 64 22.38 -10.37 28.72
CA ILE A 64 20.96 -10.02 28.74
C ILE A 64 20.40 -10.09 27.32
N VAL A 65 21.11 -9.53 26.34
CA VAL A 65 20.68 -9.53 24.94
C VAL A 65 20.67 -10.94 24.35
N GLU A 66 21.63 -11.79 24.70
CA GLU A 66 21.68 -13.19 24.29
C GLU A 66 20.48 -13.97 24.79
N GLU A 67 20.11 -13.79 26.05
CA GLU A 67 18.96 -14.46 26.65
C GLU A 67 17.63 -14.00 26.06
N VAL A 68 17.49 -12.70 25.79
CA VAL A 68 16.32 -12.15 25.08
C VAL A 68 16.24 -12.71 23.67
N ALA A 69 17.38 -12.80 22.97
CA ALA A 69 17.48 -13.38 21.63
C ALA A 69 17.05 -14.86 21.62
N LEU A 70 17.51 -15.65 22.60
CA LEU A 70 17.14 -17.06 22.74
C LEU A 70 15.65 -17.24 23.07
N LYS A 71 15.10 -16.45 24.00
CA LYS A 71 13.68 -16.57 24.41
C LYS A 71 12.70 -16.22 23.31
N ILE A 72 13.02 -15.22 22.48
CA ILE A 72 12.15 -14.75 21.40
C ILE A 72 12.45 -15.47 20.08
N GLY A 73 13.63 -16.07 19.93
CA GLY A 73 14.07 -16.72 18.70
C GLY A 73 14.50 -15.73 17.61
N ILE A 74 15.23 -14.68 17.98
CA ILE A 74 15.72 -13.64 17.06
C ILE A 74 17.21 -13.40 17.20
N CYS A 75 17.85 -12.85 16.18
CA CYS A 75 19.27 -12.55 16.23
C CYS A 75 19.60 -11.43 17.24
N LYS A 76 20.71 -11.55 17.97
CA LYS A 76 21.23 -10.51 18.90
C LYS A 76 21.27 -9.11 18.26
N ARG A 77 21.71 -9.04 17.00
CA ARG A 77 21.80 -7.79 16.21
C ARG A 77 20.44 -7.08 16.07
N SER A 78 19.35 -7.85 16.00
CA SER A 78 17.99 -7.34 15.91
C SER A 78 17.53 -6.77 17.25
N VAL A 79 17.79 -7.45 18.35
CA VAL A 79 17.51 -6.95 19.71
C VAL A 79 18.24 -5.62 19.93
N TYR A 80 19.53 -5.56 19.61
CA TYR A 80 20.32 -4.33 19.69
C TYR A 80 19.71 -3.19 18.89
N LYS A 81 19.27 -3.47 17.66
CA LYS A 81 18.65 -2.46 16.80
C LYS A 81 17.36 -1.92 17.42
N VAL A 82 16.52 -2.79 17.98
CA VAL A 82 15.25 -2.41 18.63
C VAL A 82 15.50 -1.60 19.91
N VAL A 83 16.41 -2.06 20.77
CA VAL A 83 16.77 -1.34 22.01
C VAL A 83 17.39 0.01 21.71
N ARG A 84 18.27 0.11 20.70
CA ARG A 84 18.84 1.40 20.26
C ARG A 84 17.78 2.34 19.71
N GLU A 85 16.86 1.84 18.89
CA GLU A 85 15.74 2.63 18.37
C GLU A 85 14.86 3.18 19.50
N TYR A 86 14.56 2.34 20.50
CA TYR A 86 13.81 2.76 21.68
C TYR A 86 14.57 3.80 22.51
N ARG A 87 15.86 3.60 22.77
CA ARG A 87 16.67 4.57 23.53
C ARG A 87 16.77 5.94 22.83
N ALA A 88 16.79 5.95 21.50
CA ALA A 88 16.90 7.19 20.74
C ALA A 88 15.58 7.98 20.63
N ARG A 89 14.42 7.30 20.55
CA ARG A 89 13.13 7.94 20.27
C ARG A 89 12.10 7.82 21.39
N HIS A 90 12.36 6.97 22.39
CA HIS A 90 11.44 6.56 23.46
C HIS A 90 10.09 5.96 23.02
N SER A 91 9.89 5.78 21.71
CA SER A 91 8.68 5.24 21.11
C SER A 91 9.03 4.53 19.80
N PHE A 92 8.35 3.40 19.55
CA PHE A 92 8.36 2.75 18.25
C PHE A 92 7.38 3.49 17.35
N ALA A 93 7.83 4.62 16.79
CA ALA A 93 7.00 5.41 15.90
C ALA A 93 6.40 4.52 14.80
N ALA A 94 5.06 4.53 14.70
CA ALA A 94 4.39 3.97 13.55
C ALA A 94 4.97 4.66 12.31
N LEU A 95 5.41 3.87 11.32
CA LEU A 95 5.71 4.42 10.01
C LEU A 95 4.41 5.07 9.54
N LEU A 96 4.34 6.40 9.60
CA LEU A 96 3.29 7.16 8.96
C LEU A 96 3.38 6.76 7.49
N THR A 97 2.51 5.85 7.08
CA THR A 97 2.29 5.51 5.68
C THR A 97 1.67 6.75 5.06
N ASN A 98 2.49 7.76 4.80
CA ASN A 98 2.15 8.89 3.96
C ASN A 98 2.17 8.38 2.52
N GLN A 99 1.25 7.46 2.22
CA GLN A 99 0.96 7.01 0.85
C GLN A 99 0.14 8.04 0.08
N ASN A 100 -0.09 9.22 0.65
CA ASN A 100 -0.73 10.32 -0.03
C ASN A 100 0.30 11.06 -0.89
N ARG A 101 0.78 10.40 -1.95
CA ARG A 101 1.34 11.13 -3.10
C ARG A 101 0.16 11.90 -3.71
N LYS A 102 -0.08 13.12 -3.23
CA LYS A 102 -1.09 14.03 -3.79
C LYS A 102 -0.79 14.18 -5.28
N ARG A 103 -1.56 13.52 -6.13
CA ARG A 103 -1.53 13.75 -7.59
C ARG A 103 -2.06 15.17 -7.84
N CYS A 104 -1.61 15.84 -8.90
CA CYS A 104 -2.07 17.20 -9.23
C CYS A 104 -3.60 17.33 -9.29
N ILE A 105 -4.30 16.25 -9.65
CA ILE A 105 -5.77 16.16 -9.63
C ILE A 105 -6.41 16.39 -8.25
N HIS A 106 -5.71 16.13 -7.15
CA HIS A 106 -6.22 16.37 -5.78
C HIS A 106 -6.03 17.82 -5.32
N LEU A 107 -5.27 18.63 -6.07
CA LEU A 107 -5.13 20.06 -5.82
C LEU A 107 -6.28 20.87 -6.43
N VAL A 108 -6.98 20.29 -7.42
CA VAL A 108 -8.08 20.94 -8.12
C VAL A 108 -9.41 20.60 -7.43
N ASN A 109 -10.20 21.62 -7.09
CA ASN A 109 -11.53 21.45 -6.52
C ASN A 109 -12.42 20.61 -7.44
N HIS A 110 -13.27 19.75 -6.85
CA HIS A 110 -14.12 18.85 -7.62
C HIS A 110 -15.02 19.60 -8.63
N GLY A 111 -15.55 20.76 -8.25
CA GLY A 111 -16.34 21.62 -9.16
C GLY A 111 -15.55 22.12 -10.38
N ASN A 112 -14.27 22.41 -10.23
CA ASN A 112 -13.46 22.85 -11.37
C ASN A 112 -13.18 21.69 -12.34
N THR A 113 -13.00 20.48 -11.81
CA THR A 113 -12.80 19.28 -12.64
C THR A 113 -14.04 18.91 -13.47
N SER A 114 -15.25 19.11 -12.93
CA SER A 114 -16.48 18.86 -13.67
C SER A 114 -16.72 19.89 -14.77
N THR A 115 -16.43 21.18 -14.51
CA THR A 115 -16.50 22.24 -15.52
C THR A 115 -15.53 22.01 -16.67
N ILE A 116 -14.25 21.72 -16.38
CA ILE A 116 -13.24 21.41 -17.41
C ILE A 116 -13.69 20.20 -18.24
N ARG A 117 -14.20 19.14 -17.60
CA ARG A 117 -14.67 17.94 -18.31
C ARG A 117 -15.85 18.27 -19.25
N ARG A 118 -16.80 19.09 -18.80
CA ARG A 118 -17.95 19.52 -19.62
C ARG A 118 -17.49 20.28 -20.87
N LYS A 119 -16.54 21.20 -20.71
CA LYS A 119 -15.96 21.96 -21.83
C LYS A 119 -15.21 21.08 -22.82
N VAL A 120 -14.37 20.18 -22.33
CA VAL A 120 -13.67 19.19 -23.19
C VAL A 120 -14.66 18.33 -23.99
N HIS A 121 -15.76 17.88 -23.38
CA HIS A 121 -16.80 17.15 -24.10
C HIS A 121 -17.51 18.01 -25.15
N GLN A 122 -17.70 19.30 -24.89
CA GLN A 122 -18.29 20.23 -25.85
C GLN A 122 -17.42 20.39 -27.10
N PHE A 123 -16.09 20.45 -26.97
CA PHE A 123 -15.17 20.42 -28.11
C PHE A 123 -15.28 19.11 -28.91
N PHE A 124 -15.43 17.97 -28.23
CA PHE A 124 -15.65 16.68 -28.90
C PHE A 124 -16.92 16.68 -29.75
N PHE A 125 -18.04 17.22 -29.24
CA PHE A 125 -19.28 17.34 -30.01
C PHE A 125 -19.18 18.29 -31.21
N ARG A 126 -18.26 19.26 -31.16
CA ARG A 126 -17.98 20.20 -32.25
C ARG A 126 -16.98 19.65 -33.28
N ASN A 127 -16.48 18.43 -33.10
CA ASN A 127 -15.38 17.84 -33.87
C ASN A 127 -14.11 18.72 -33.89
N GLU A 128 -13.91 19.52 -32.85
CA GLU A 128 -12.72 20.35 -32.67
C GLU A 128 -11.76 19.68 -31.68
N LEU A 129 -10.45 19.86 -31.90
CA LEU A 129 -9.45 19.32 -30.98
C LEU A 129 -9.40 20.16 -29.70
N PRO A 130 -9.62 19.57 -28.52
CA PRO A 130 -9.48 20.28 -27.25
C PRO A 130 -8.01 20.52 -26.94
N THR A 131 -7.49 21.69 -27.34
CA THR A 131 -6.15 22.15 -26.96
C THR A 131 -6.19 22.79 -25.57
N ILE A 132 -5.08 22.71 -24.83
CA ILE A 132 -4.94 23.26 -23.47
C ILE A 132 -5.34 24.75 -23.43
N ASP A 133 -4.85 25.54 -24.38
CA ASP A 133 -5.12 26.99 -24.44
C ASP A 133 -6.60 27.31 -24.67
N ASN A 134 -7.26 26.53 -25.54
CA ASN A 134 -8.69 26.69 -25.85
C ASN A 134 -9.56 26.36 -24.64
N VAL A 135 -9.24 25.27 -23.94
CA VAL A 135 -9.96 24.88 -22.71
C VAL A 135 -9.72 25.89 -21.59
N LEU A 136 -8.50 26.42 -21.47
CA LEU A 136 -8.17 27.42 -20.45
C LEU A 136 -8.91 28.75 -20.67
N LYS A 137 -9.06 29.16 -21.93
CA LYS A 137 -9.85 30.34 -22.32
C LYS A 137 -11.32 30.14 -21.97
N GLU A 138 -11.92 29.04 -22.43
CA GLU A 138 -13.35 28.78 -22.22
C GLU A 138 -13.78 28.49 -20.77
N VAL A 139 -12.85 28.17 -19.88
CA VAL A 139 -13.11 27.96 -18.45
C VAL A 139 -13.01 29.27 -17.65
N ASN A 140 -12.28 30.25 -18.18
CA ASN A 140 -12.12 31.58 -17.58
C ASN A 140 -13.10 32.63 -18.15
N ASP A 141 -13.74 32.35 -19.28
CA ASP A 141 -14.87 33.11 -19.83
C ASP A 141 -16.17 32.83 -19.03
#